data_AF-A0A2R2WZU7-F1
#
_entry.id   AF-A0A2R2WZU7-F1
#
_cell.length_a   1.000
_cell.length_b   1.000
_cell.length_c   1.000
_cell.angle_alpha   90.00
_cell.angle_beta   90.00
_cell.angle_gamma   90.00
#
_symmetry.space_group_name_H-M   'P 1'
#
loop_
_entity.id
_entity.type
_entity.pdbx_description
1 polymer ?
#
loop_
_entity_poly.entity_id
_entity_poly.type
_entity_poly.pdbx_seq_one_letter_code
_entity_poly.pdbx_strand_id
1 'polypeptide(L)'
;FLLSNLATVDIAYACNTVPQMLVNLLSPAQPISFAGCVTQTFLYLTFGHTECLLLVVMSYDRYVAICLPLRYSTIMSWRVCVTLAVTCWTLGFLLTLVDIVLLLPLPFCGPQK
;
A
#
# COMPACT_ATOMS: atom_id res chain seq x y z
N PHE A 1 -2.37 11.49 13.27
CA PHE A 1 -3.31 10.88 12.31
C PHE A 1 -2.56 10.15 11.19
N LEU A 2 -1.78 10.85 10.36
CA LEU A 2 -1.04 10.23 9.25
C LEU A 2 -0.08 9.12 9.71
N LEU A 3 0.71 9.37 10.75
CA LEU A 3 1.64 8.38 11.32
C LEU A 3 0.91 7.13 11.89
N SER A 4 -0.31 7.31 12.40
CA SER A 4 -1.15 6.18 12.83
C SER A 4 -1.67 5.38 11.64
N ASN A 5 -2.05 6.03 10.54
CA ASN A 5 -2.44 5.33 9.31
C ASN A 5 -1.25 4.56 8.74
N LEU A 6 -0.05 5.18 8.72
CA LEU A 6 1.19 4.54 8.28
C LEU A 6 1.48 3.28 9.11
N ALA A 7 1.40 3.37 10.44
CA ALA A 7 1.59 2.21 11.32
C ALA A 7 0.54 1.11 11.08
N THR A 8 -0.73 1.47 10.85
CA THR A 8 -1.77 0.48 10.51
C THR A 8 -1.48 -0.20 9.18
N VAL A 9 -1.01 0.54 8.17
CA VAL A 9 -0.63 -0.02 6.85
C VAL A 9 0.56 -0.95 6.99
N ASP A 10 1.59 -0.58 7.75
CA ASP A 10 2.79 -1.39 7.97
C ASP A 10 2.47 -2.72 8.69
N ILE A 11 1.64 -2.66 9.73
CA ILE A 11 1.16 -3.88 10.42
C ILE A 11 0.34 -4.75 9.45
N ALA A 12 -0.57 -4.17 8.69
CA ALA A 12 -1.36 -4.92 7.71
C ALA A 12 -0.47 -5.56 6.64
N TYR A 13 0.53 -4.84 6.15
CA TYR A 13 1.48 -5.33 5.16
C TYR A 13 2.33 -6.49 5.71
N ALA A 14 2.85 -6.36 6.92
CA ALA A 14 3.56 -7.45 7.61
C ALA A 14 2.64 -8.66 7.83
N CYS A 15 1.39 -8.44 8.26
CA CYS A 15 0.41 -9.51 8.43
C CYS A 15 0.03 -10.21 7.12
N ASN A 16 0.18 -9.57 5.95
CA ASN A 16 -0.05 -10.23 4.66
C ASN A 16 1.16 -11.04 4.19
N THR A 17 2.37 -10.56 4.45
CA THR A 17 3.61 -11.18 3.97
C THR A 17 4.14 -12.29 4.88
N VAL A 18 4.12 -12.07 6.20
CA VAL A 18 4.65 -13.00 7.21
C VAL A 18 3.97 -14.38 7.20
N PRO A 19 2.64 -14.52 7.23
CA PRO A 19 2.02 -15.84 7.24
C PRO A 19 2.29 -16.61 5.95
N GLN A 20 2.36 -15.93 4.80
CA GLN A 20 2.67 -16.62 3.55
C GLN A 20 4.13 -17.06 3.47
N MET A 21 5.05 -16.21 3.92
CA MET A 21 6.46 -16.59 4.02
C MET A 21 6.63 -17.80 4.95
N LEU A 22 5.90 -17.83 6.06
CA LEU A 22 5.91 -18.94 7.02
C LEU A 22 5.32 -20.22 6.42
N VAL A 23 4.20 -20.14 5.70
CA VAL A 23 3.59 -21.29 5.00
C VAL A 23 4.55 -21.84 3.93
N ASN A 24 5.18 -20.97 3.15
CA ASN A 24 6.15 -21.37 2.13
C ASN A 24 7.39 -22.05 2.74
N LEU A 25 7.82 -21.64 3.93
CA LEU A 25 8.96 -22.26 4.63
C LEU A 25 8.60 -23.59 5.31
N LEU A 26 7.39 -23.72 5.87
CA LEU A 26 6.95 -24.95 6.56
C LEU A 26 6.48 -26.04 5.60
N SER A 27 5.92 -25.68 4.44
CA SER A 27 5.39 -26.64 3.46
C SER A 27 5.76 -26.24 2.03
N PRO A 28 7.02 -26.48 1.61
CA PRO A 28 7.47 -26.17 0.25
C PRO A 28 6.73 -26.97 -0.85
N ALA A 29 5.87 -27.93 -0.48
CA ALA A 29 5.14 -28.83 -1.37
C ALA A 29 3.69 -28.41 -1.68
N GLN A 30 3.16 -27.34 -1.06
CA GLN A 30 1.80 -26.83 -1.32
C GLN A 30 1.90 -25.48 -2.06
N PRO A 31 1.95 -25.48 -3.41
CA PRO A 31 1.96 -24.23 -4.16
C PRO A 31 0.67 -23.45 -3.91
N ILE A 32 0.79 -22.15 -3.66
CA ILE A 32 -0.33 -21.22 -3.51
C ILE A 32 -1.18 -21.26 -4.80
N SER A 33 -2.50 -21.35 -4.64
CA SER A 33 -3.42 -21.24 -5.77
C SER A 33 -3.20 -19.94 -6.54
N PHE A 34 -3.35 -19.96 -7.86
CA PHE A 34 -3.21 -18.76 -8.71
C PHE A 34 -4.07 -17.59 -8.20
N ALA A 35 -5.30 -17.86 -7.77
CA ALA A 35 -6.17 -16.85 -7.17
C ALA A 35 -5.59 -16.29 -5.86
N GLY A 36 -5.01 -17.14 -5.01
CA GLY A 36 -4.33 -16.74 -3.78
C GLY A 36 -3.11 -15.85 -4.03
N CYS A 37 -2.30 -16.22 -5.03
CA CYS A 37 -1.13 -15.43 -5.46
C CYS A 37 -1.56 -14.03 -5.93
N VAL A 38 -2.55 -13.94 -6.83
CA VAL A 38 -3.06 -12.66 -7.32
C VAL A 38 -3.62 -11.80 -6.19
N THR A 39 -4.40 -12.38 -5.27
CA THR A 39 -4.93 -11.61 -4.12
C THR A 39 -3.83 -11.10 -3.20
N GLN A 40 -2.79 -11.89 -2.95
CA GLN A 40 -1.67 -11.49 -2.12
C GLN A 40 -0.84 -10.39 -2.78
N THR A 41 -0.53 -10.52 -4.07
CA THR A 41 0.17 -9.49 -4.84
C THR A 41 -0.62 -8.20 -4.87
N PHE A 42 -1.95 -8.28 -5.06
CA PHE A 42 -2.83 -7.12 -5.04
C PHE A 42 -2.79 -6.38 -3.68
N LEU A 43 -2.93 -7.11 -2.57
CA LEU A 43 -2.89 -6.53 -1.23
C LEU A 43 -1.51 -5.92 -0.93
N TYR A 44 -0.44 -6.67 -1.22
CA TYR A 44 0.95 -6.23 -1.05
C TYR A 44 1.22 -4.90 -1.77
N LEU A 45 0.89 -4.84 -3.07
CA LEU A 45 1.09 -3.63 -3.86
C LEU A 45 0.24 -2.47 -3.32
N THR A 46 -0.98 -2.75 -2.85
CA THR A 46 -1.92 -1.69 -2.43
C THR A 46 -1.45 -1.04 -1.15
N PHE A 47 -1.02 -1.84 -0.18
CA PHE A 47 -0.41 -1.34 1.04
C PHE A 47 0.92 -0.64 0.75
N GLY A 48 1.79 -1.18 -0.12
CA GLY A 48 3.05 -0.54 -0.49
C GLY A 48 2.87 0.82 -1.17
N HIS A 49 1.94 0.95 -2.12
CA HIS A 49 1.61 2.24 -2.72
C HIS A 49 1.02 3.22 -1.70
N THR A 50 0.13 2.74 -0.83
CA THR A 50 -0.48 3.59 0.21
C THR A 50 0.57 4.09 1.20
N GLU A 51 1.53 3.24 1.59
CA GLU A 51 2.67 3.60 2.44
C GLU A 51 3.51 4.70 1.80
N CYS A 52 3.93 4.51 0.55
CA CYS A 52 4.71 5.50 -0.21
C CYS A 52 3.97 6.85 -0.29
N LEU A 53 2.67 6.83 -0.59
CA LEU A 53 1.85 8.05 -0.65
C LEU A 53 1.71 8.73 0.71
N LEU A 54 1.52 7.97 1.79
CA LEU A 54 1.48 8.52 3.16
C LEU A 54 2.82 9.15 3.54
N LEU A 55 3.95 8.54 3.19
CA LEU A 55 5.28 9.10 3.42
C LEU A 55 5.50 10.41 2.64
N VAL A 56 5.04 10.48 1.38
CA VAL A 56 5.07 11.71 0.57
C VAL A 56 4.22 12.81 1.21
N VAL A 57 3.01 12.48 1.69
CA VAL A 57 2.17 13.47 2.38
C VAL A 57 2.81 13.93 3.68
N MET A 58 3.46 13.04 4.43
CA MET A 58 4.16 13.40 5.67
C MET A 58 5.42 14.25 5.41
N SER A 59 6.15 14.01 4.33
CA SER A 59 7.28 14.87 3.94
C SER A 59 6.80 16.24 3.46
N TYR A 60 5.68 16.28 2.73
CA TYR A 60 5.01 17.52 2.33
C TYR A 60 4.52 18.32 3.55
N ASP A 61 3.92 17.66 4.54
CA ASP A 61 3.53 18.25 5.82
C ASP A 61 4.71 18.99 6.48
N ARG A 62 5.85 18.29 6.62
CA ARG A 62 7.08 18.88 7.19
C ARG A 62 7.60 20.04 6.37
N TYR A 63 7.58 19.93 5.04
CA TYR A 63 8.00 21.00 4.14
C TYR A 63 7.15 22.27 4.31
N VAL A 64 5.82 22.14 4.31
CA VAL A 64 4.90 23.28 4.50
C VAL A 64 5.03 23.88 5.89
N ALA A 65 5.24 23.06 6.93
CA ALA A 65 5.46 23.55 8.28
C ALA A 65 6.70 24.46 8.39
N ILE A 66 7.77 24.15 7.65
CA ILE A 66 9.02 24.94 7.63
C ILE A 66 8.85 26.20 6.78
N CYS A 67 8.30 26.08 5.58
CA CYS A 67 8.21 27.21 4.64
C CYS A 67 7.08 28.20 4.97
N LEU A 68 6.00 27.76 5.62
CA LEU A 68 4.76 28.53 5.81
C LEU A 68 4.15 28.35 7.22
N PRO A 69 4.89 28.64 8.31
CA PRO A 69 4.46 28.35 9.68
C PRO A 69 3.15 29.06 10.09
N LEU A 70 2.92 30.30 9.64
CA LEU A 70 1.69 31.05 9.96
C LEU A 70 0.44 30.52 9.24
N ARG A 71 0.61 29.87 8.09
CA ARG A 71 -0.51 29.30 7.30
C ARG A 71 -0.71 27.81 7.56
N TYR A 72 0.26 27.14 8.18
CA TYR A 72 0.22 25.71 8.43
C TYR A 72 -1.01 25.28 9.24
N SER A 73 -1.38 26.00 10.31
CA SER A 73 -2.55 25.68 11.13
C SER A 73 -3.88 25.76 10.34
N THR A 74 -3.95 26.64 9.34
CA THR A 74 -5.12 26.77 8.47
C THR A 74 -5.13 25.72 7.35
N ILE A 75 -3.95 25.27 6.90
CA ILE A 75 -3.79 24.28 5.82
C ILE A 75 -3.97 22.85 6.36
N MET A 76 -3.31 22.50 7.47
CA MET A 76 -3.36 21.17 8.08
C MET A 76 -4.45 21.06 9.14
N SER A 77 -5.70 21.15 8.68
CA SER A 77 -6.87 20.83 9.51
C SER A 77 -7.17 19.32 9.54
N TRP A 78 -7.92 18.87 10.53
CA TRP A 78 -8.38 17.47 10.61
C TRP A 78 -9.09 17.01 9.34
N ARG A 79 -9.88 17.88 8.71
CA ARG A 79 -10.58 17.57 7.44
C ARG A 79 -9.59 17.28 6.32
N VAL A 80 -8.55 18.10 6.20
CA VAL A 80 -7.49 17.93 5.18
C VAL A 80 -6.71 16.64 5.43
N CYS A 81 -6.38 16.33 6.68
CA CYS A 81 -5.76 15.04 7.05
C CYS A 81 -6.61 13.84 6.59
N VAL A 82 -7.93 13.88 6.82
CA VAL A 82 -8.85 12.80 6.41
C VAL A 82 -8.95 12.73 4.88
N THR A 83 -9.10 13.86 4.20
CA THR A 83 -9.13 13.90 2.73
C THR A 83 -7.84 13.34 2.14
N LEU A 84 -6.67 13.73 2.67
CA LEU A 84 -5.37 13.23 2.24
C LEU A 84 -5.27 11.71 2.43
N ALA A 85 -5.64 11.19 3.61
CA ALA A 85 -5.63 9.75 3.84
C ALA A 85 -6.55 9.01 2.86
N VAL A 86 -7.79 9.46 2.67
CA VAL A 86 -8.71 8.87 1.69
C VAL A 86 -8.10 8.91 0.29
N THR A 87 -7.49 10.04 -0.12
CA THR A 87 -6.84 10.14 -1.42
C THR A 87 -5.69 9.15 -1.58
N CYS A 88 -4.85 8.98 -0.54
CA CYS A 88 -3.76 7.99 -0.55
C CYS A 88 -4.29 6.57 -0.74
N TRP A 89 -5.35 6.20 -0.02
CA TRP A 89 -5.99 4.89 -0.17
C TRP A 89 -6.59 4.70 -1.56
N THR A 90 -7.34 5.68 -2.07
CA THR A 90 -7.96 5.59 -3.40
C THR A 90 -6.91 5.52 -4.51
N LEU A 91 -5.85 6.31 -4.41
CA LEU A 91 -4.78 6.33 -5.41
C LEU A 91 -3.95 5.06 -5.34
N GLY A 92 -3.64 4.56 -4.13
CA GLY A 92 -2.97 3.28 -3.95
C GLY A 92 -3.73 2.14 -4.63
N PHE A 93 -5.04 2.06 -4.40
CA PHE A 93 -5.92 1.06 -5.04
C PHE A 93 -6.00 1.21 -6.56
N LEU A 94 -6.08 2.44 -7.08
CA LEU A 94 -6.12 2.67 -8.52
C LEU A 94 -4.81 2.27 -9.20
N LEU A 95 -3.68 2.63 -8.59
CA LEU A 95 -2.36 2.27 -9.12
C LEU A 95 -2.19 0.75 -9.15
N THR A 96 -2.61 0.03 -8.10
CA THR A 96 -2.52 -1.43 -8.10
C THR A 96 -3.46 -2.11 -9.06
N LEU A 97 -4.65 -1.56 -9.28
CA LEU A 97 -5.51 -2.03 -10.36
C LEU A 97 -4.83 -1.89 -11.72
N VAL A 98 -4.16 -0.76 -11.97
CA VAL A 98 -3.40 -0.55 -13.20
C VAL A 98 -2.26 -1.57 -13.30
N ASP A 99 -1.49 -1.78 -12.23
CA ASP A 99 -0.40 -2.77 -12.20
C ASP A 99 -0.92 -4.18 -12.50
N ILE A 100 -2.02 -4.60 -11.86
CA ILE A 100 -2.60 -5.93 -12.05
C ILE A 100 -3.21 -6.08 -13.44
N VAL A 101 -3.89 -5.07 -13.97
CA VAL A 101 -4.44 -5.07 -15.34
C VAL A 101 -3.31 -5.11 -16.38
N LEU A 102 -2.14 -4.55 -16.07
CA LEU A 102 -0.96 -4.64 -16.93
C LEU A 102 -0.23 -5.99 -16.78
N LEU A 103 -0.22 -6.55 -15.58
CA LEU A 103 0.42 -7.84 -15.24
C LEU A 103 -0.39 -9.05 -15.73
N LEU A 104 -1.72 -9.01 -15.69
CA LEU A 104 -2.61 -10.09 -16.15
C LEU A 104 -2.41 -10.50 -17.62
N PRO A 105 -2.28 -9.58 -18.59
CA PRO A 105 -2.06 -9.90 -20.00
C PRO A 105 -0.59 -10.14 -20.34
N LEU A 106 0.35 -9.79 -19.46
CA LEU A 106 1.73 -10.23 -19.62
C LEU A 106 1.73 -11.76 -19.56
N PRO A 107 2.39 -12.44 -20.50
CA PRO A 107 2.43 -13.89 -20.49
C PRO A 107 3.19 -14.32 -19.23
N PHE A 108 2.45 -14.65 -18.17
CA PHE A 108 2.97 -15.53 -17.14
C PHE A 108 3.27 -16.84 -17.86
N CYS A 109 4.51 -16.99 -18.34
CA CYS A 109 5.02 -18.26 -18.83
C CYS A 109 4.66 -19.33 -17.81
N GLY A 110 3.80 -20.26 -18.22
CA GLY A 110 3.09 -21.17 -17.32
C GLY A 110 3.99 -22.16 -16.56
N PRO A 111 3.34 -23.00 -15.76
CA PRO A 111 3.43 -24.43 -15.99
C PRO A 111 2.10 -24.91 -16.55
N GLN A 112 2.09 -25.32 -17.82
CA GLN A 112 1.14 -26.36 -18.22
C GLN A 112 1.65 -27.65 -17.56
N LYS A 113 0.99 -28.03 -16.46
CA LYS A 113 1.21 -29.21 -15.60
C LYS A 113 2.26 -29.05 -14.51
#